data_AF-A0A845QYA5-F1
#
_entry.id   AF-A0A845QYA5-F1
#
_cell.length_a   1.000
_cell.length_b   1.000
_cell.length_c   1.000
_cell.angle_alpha   90.00
_cell.angle_beta   90.00
_cell.angle_gamma   90.00
#
_symmetry.space_group_name_H-M   'P 1'
#
loop_
_entity.id
_entity.type
_entity.pdbx_description
1 polymer ?
#
loop_
_entity_poly.entity_id
_entity_poly.type
_entity_poly.pdbx_seq_one_letter_code
_entity_poly.pdbx_strand_id
1 'polypeptide(L)'
;MIISYARGDVTGDRIPDNIYLTGIKTIDSPFVQNITLVIQDGKTGMRNYVSFKSDSGYEPTITLRDFTGDGVKDILISIASGGSGGFMYYYIYSAINNIPKLLFDYNIFNETYKYKVIYKDFYKVDVINITDKIKYIIDISYKGQEYLNEIYDSNGKLKSEIEGFVNPLSGLYPIDFDLDGIYELIGYQRIAGLYNADSLGYIQTGLQWSGKKFDVFNQYVAINGANI
;
A
#
# COMPACT_ATOMS: atom_id res chain seq x y z
N MET A 1 0.08 -20.24 15.99
CA MET A 1 0.67 -21.10 14.94
C MET A 1 1.56 -20.26 14.03
N ILE A 2 2.49 -20.88 13.27
CA ILE A 2 3.20 -20.18 12.18
C ILE A 2 2.26 -20.06 10.99
N ILE A 3 2.17 -18.86 10.41
CA ILE A 3 1.31 -18.54 9.26
C ILE A 3 2.15 -18.34 8.00
N SER A 4 3.28 -17.64 8.14
CA SER A 4 4.23 -17.37 7.06
C SER A 4 5.65 -17.50 7.60
N TYR A 5 6.59 -17.85 6.72
CA TYR A 5 7.99 -18.06 7.03
C TYR A 5 8.87 -17.53 5.90
N ALA A 6 9.98 -16.89 6.27
CA ALA A 6 11.06 -16.54 5.37
C ALA A 6 12.41 -16.77 6.07
N ARG A 7 13.47 -16.92 5.27
CA ARG A 7 14.84 -17.08 5.76
C ARG A 7 15.79 -16.15 5.01
N GLY A 8 16.62 -15.42 5.73
CA GLY A 8 17.59 -14.49 5.16
C GLY A 8 18.32 -13.74 6.26
N ASP A 9 19.50 -13.21 5.95
CA ASP A 9 20.21 -12.31 6.86
C ASP A 9 19.46 -10.98 6.94
N VAL A 10 18.87 -10.71 8.11
CA VAL A 10 18.15 -9.46 8.42
C VAL A 10 18.80 -8.71 9.59
N THR A 11 19.78 -9.32 10.24
CA THR A 11 20.51 -8.77 11.38
C THR A 11 21.86 -8.15 10.99
N GLY A 12 22.37 -8.46 9.79
CA GLY A 12 23.57 -7.89 9.18
C GLY A 12 24.86 -8.62 9.55
N ASP A 13 24.78 -9.82 10.12
CA ASP A 13 25.94 -10.60 10.55
C ASP A 13 26.38 -11.68 9.54
N ARG A 14 25.73 -11.71 8.36
CA ARG A 14 25.93 -12.67 7.26
C ARG A 14 25.49 -14.10 7.58
N ILE A 15 24.77 -14.32 8.67
CA ILE A 15 24.16 -15.61 9.01
C ILE A 15 22.65 -15.52 8.77
N PRO A 16 22.05 -16.43 7.98
CA PRO A 16 20.62 -16.37 7.72
C PRO A 16 19.76 -16.58 8.98
N ASP A 17 18.89 -15.62 9.25
CA ASP A 17 17.89 -15.63 10.33
C ASP A 17 16.59 -16.32 9.89
N ASN A 18 15.76 -16.68 10.87
CA ASN A 18 14.42 -17.22 10.63
C ASN A 18 13.35 -16.20 11.00
N ILE A 19 12.51 -15.84 10.03
CA ILE A 19 11.48 -14.83 10.19
C ILE A 19 10.12 -15.53 10.07
N TYR A 20 9.26 -15.33 11.06
CA TYR A 20 7.92 -15.91 11.10
C TYR A 20 6.87 -14.83 11.29
N LEU A 21 5.72 -15.02 10.64
CA LEU A 21 4.47 -14.46 11.14
C LEU A 21 3.75 -15.56 11.89
N THR A 22 3.40 -15.27 13.13
CA THR A 22 2.59 -16.15 13.96
C THR A 22 1.22 -15.52 14.18
N GLY A 23 0.20 -16.33 14.42
CA GLY A 23 -1.14 -15.84 14.74
C GLY A 23 -2.10 -16.95 15.16
N ILE A 24 -3.36 -16.59 15.34
CA ILE A 24 -4.46 -17.47 15.73
C ILE A 24 -5.48 -17.47 14.59
N LYS A 25 -5.70 -18.62 13.94
CA LYS A 25 -6.76 -18.73 12.93
C LYS A 25 -8.12 -18.74 13.61
N THR A 26 -9.07 -18.03 13.01
CA THR A 26 -10.48 -18.15 13.38
C THR A 26 -11.01 -19.50 12.95
N ILE A 27 -11.86 -20.12 13.77
CA ILE A 27 -12.53 -21.38 13.43
C ILE A 27 -13.34 -21.17 12.14
N ASP A 28 -13.24 -22.12 11.21
CA ASP A 28 -13.94 -22.13 9.92
C ASP A 28 -13.69 -20.91 9.01
N SER A 29 -12.60 -20.17 9.22
CA SER A 29 -12.22 -19.03 8.38
C SER A 29 -10.70 -18.95 8.17
N PRO A 30 -10.23 -18.55 6.97
CA PRO A 30 -8.81 -18.27 6.75
C PRO A 30 -8.33 -17.00 7.45
N PHE A 31 -9.22 -16.25 8.11
CA PHE A 31 -8.88 -15.06 8.90
C PHE A 31 -7.95 -15.42 10.07
N VAL A 32 -6.93 -14.59 10.26
CA VAL A 32 -5.92 -14.73 11.29
C VAL A 32 -5.97 -13.52 12.21
N GLN A 33 -5.92 -13.75 13.52
CA GLN A 33 -5.87 -12.75 14.57
C GLN A 33 -4.54 -12.78 15.31
N ASN A 34 -4.20 -11.70 16.02
CA ASN A 34 -3.01 -11.58 16.86
C ASN A 34 -1.71 -11.88 16.09
N ILE A 35 -1.64 -11.37 14.85
CA ILE A 35 -0.50 -11.56 13.97
C ILE A 35 0.72 -10.88 14.60
N THR A 36 1.75 -11.66 14.91
CA THR A 36 3.00 -11.21 15.54
C THR A 36 4.18 -11.58 14.66
N LEU A 37 5.06 -10.62 14.38
CA LEU A 37 6.35 -10.88 13.76
C LEU A 37 7.32 -11.46 14.78
N VAL A 38 7.95 -12.57 14.42
CA VAL A 38 9.00 -13.22 15.21
C VAL A 38 10.27 -13.28 14.39
N ILE A 39 11.34 -12.69 14.89
CA ILE A 39 12.67 -12.72 14.28
C ILE A 39 13.56 -13.57 15.17
N GLN A 40 14.00 -14.72 14.67
CA GLN A 40 14.92 -15.61 15.37
C GLN A 40 16.30 -15.52 14.74
N ASP A 41 17.24 -14.98 15.50
CA ASP A 41 18.66 -14.88 15.17
C ASP A 41 19.22 -16.26 14.81
N GLY A 42 19.80 -16.39 13.61
CA GLY A 42 20.39 -17.63 13.12
C GLY A 42 21.66 -18.05 13.85
N LYS A 43 22.39 -17.10 14.43
CA LYS A 43 23.64 -17.30 15.16
C LYS A 43 23.41 -17.63 16.62
N THR A 44 22.54 -16.89 17.29
CA THR A 44 22.35 -17.00 18.75
C THR A 44 21.08 -17.78 19.14
N GLY A 45 20.11 -17.89 18.23
CA GLY A 45 18.78 -18.43 18.53
C GLY A 45 17.87 -17.47 19.30
N MET A 46 18.34 -16.26 19.61
CA MET A 46 17.55 -15.22 20.28
C MET A 46 16.31 -14.87 19.46
N ARG A 47 15.18 -14.59 20.12
CA ARG A 47 13.92 -14.24 19.46
C ARG A 47 13.44 -12.86 19.87
N ASN A 48 13.17 -12.03 18.87
CA ASN A 48 12.45 -10.77 19.02
C ASN A 48 10.99 -10.95 18.56
N TYR A 49 10.07 -10.30 19.26
CA TYR A 49 8.64 -10.33 18.97
C TYR A 49 8.14 -8.90 18.76
N VAL A 50 7.42 -8.67 17.66
CA VAL A 50 6.87 -7.36 17.32
C VAL A 50 5.38 -7.49 17.04
N SER A 51 4.57 -6.75 17.78
CA SER A 51 3.14 -6.62 17.54
C SER A 51 2.85 -5.50 16.54
N PHE A 52 1.73 -5.63 15.84
CA PHE A 52 1.25 -4.62 14.90
C PHE A 52 0.04 -3.87 15.47
N LYS A 53 -0.21 -2.65 15.00
CA LYS A 53 -1.45 -1.92 15.33
C LYS A 53 -2.67 -2.57 14.68
N SER A 54 -2.51 -3.01 13.43
CA SER A 54 -3.48 -3.83 12.69
C SER A 54 -2.86 -5.20 12.48
N ASP A 55 -3.23 -6.14 13.34
CA ASP A 55 -2.64 -7.46 13.51
C ASP A 55 -3.59 -8.60 13.13
N SER A 56 -4.65 -8.29 12.37
CA SER A 56 -5.69 -9.26 12.04
C SER A 56 -6.09 -9.12 10.58
N GLY A 57 -6.25 -10.22 9.86
CA GLY A 57 -6.54 -10.20 8.44
C GLY A 57 -6.36 -11.54 7.73
N TYR A 58 -6.32 -11.49 6.41
CA TYR A 58 -6.16 -12.63 5.53
C TYR A 58 -4.76 -12.63 4.90
N GLU A 59 -4.28 -13.83 4.56
CA GLU A 59 -3.05 -14.05 3.78
C GLU A 59 -1.83 -13.21 4.24
N PRO A 60 -1.44 -13.25 5.52
CA PRO A 60 -0.28 -12.49 5.97
C PRO A 60 1.00 -13.08 5.38
N THR A 61 1.81 -12.26 4.70
CA THR A 61 3.02 -12.70 4.00
C THR A 61 4.26 -11.92 4.42
N ILE A 62 5.43 -12.53 4.23
CA ILE A 62 6.75 -11.91 4.49
C ILE A 62 7.48 -11.81 3.15
N THR A 63 8.05 -10.64 2.87
CA THR A 63 8.99 -10.43 1.77
C THR A 63 10.28 -9.83 2.34
N LEU A 64 11.42 -10.41 1.96
CA LEU A 64 12.74 -9.93 2.38
C LEU A 64 13.46 -9.27 1.21
N ARG A 65 13.79 -7.97 1.33
CA ARG A 65 14.51 -7.16 0.32
C ARG A 65 15.33 -6.09 1.03
N ASP A 66 16.38 -5.61 0.38
CA ASP A 66 17.12 -4.44 0.86
C ASP A 66 16.36 -3.18 0.42
N PHE A 67 15.67 -2.52 1.35
CA PHE A 67 14.97 -1.26 1.07
C PHE A 67 15.79 -0.04 1.50
N THR A 68 16.72 -0.23 2.43
CA THR A 68 17.53 0.85 3.01
C THR A 68 18.84 1.12 2.27
N GLY A 69 19.26 0.19 1.41
CA GLY A 69 20.51 0.25 0.65
C GLY A 69 21.75 -0.04 1.47
N ASP A 70 21.61 -0.68 2.63
CA ASP A 70 22.73 -1.00 3.53
C ASP A 70 23.28 -2.43 3.34
N GLY A 71 22.73 -3.18 2.38
CA GLY A 71 23.12 -4.54 2.06
C GLY A 71 22.50 -5.61 2.98
N VAL A 72 21.68 -5.21 3.96
CA VAL A 72 20.94 -6.10 4.85
C VAL A 72 19.48 -6.15 4.41
N LYS A 73 18.86 -7.34 4.45
CA LYS A 73 17.45 -7.44 4.07
C LYS A 73 16.56 -6.88 5.18
N ASP A 74 15.69 -5.96 4.80
CA ASP A 74 14.54 -5.54 5.57
C ASP A 74 13.36 -6.51 5.39
N ILE A 75 12.38 -6.39 6.28
CA ILE A 75 11.22 -7.29 6.38
C ILE A 75 9.96 -6.51 6.01
N LEU A 76 9.42 -6.75 4.82
CA LEU A 76 8.09 -6.29 4.43
C LEU A 76 7.05 -7.32 4.86
N ILE A 77 6.06 -6.85 5.61
CA ILE A 77 4.87 -7.58 6.02
C ILE A 77 3.68 -7.01 5.26
N SER A 78 2.86 -7.88 4.70
CA SER A 78 1.57 -7.52 4.10
C SER A 78 0.45 -8.39 4.65
N ILE A 79 -0.70 -7.79 4.93
CA ILE A 79 -1.87 -8.46 5.49
C ILE A 79 -3.10 -7.89 4.77
N ALA A 80 -3.94 -8.73 4.16
CA ALA A 80 -5.19 -8.26 3.59
C ALA A 80 -6.21 -7.99 4.70
N SER A 81 -6.82 -6.80 4.74
CA SER A 81 -7.82 -6.47 5.77
C SER A 81 -9.08 -7.33 5.63
N GLY A 82 -9.37 -7.78 4.42
CA GLY A 82 -10.67 -8.32 4.01
C GLY A 82 -11.66 -7.22 3.61
N GLY A 83 -12.77 -7.64 3.00
CA GLY A 83 -13.82 -6.76 2.48
C GLY A 83 -13.63 -6.38 1.01
N SER A 84 -14.67 -5.80 0.40
CA SER A 84 -14.72 -5.48 -1.04
C SER A 84 -13.83 -4.29 -1.44
N GLY A 85 -13.33 -3.52 -0.47
CA GLY A 85 -12.40 -2.40 -0.71
C GLY A 85 -10.99 -2.84 -1.11
N GLY A 86 -10.62 -4.09 -0.82
CA GLY A 86 -9.27 -4.60 -1.11
C GLY A 86 -8.17 -3.85 -0.37
N PHE A 87 -8.45 -3.42 0.86
CA PHE A 87 -7.47 -2.69 1.67
C PHE A 87 -6.44 -3.65 2.26
N MET A 88 -5.22 -3.16 2.40
CA MET A 88 -4.08 -3.95 2.82
C MET A 88 -3.32 -3.20 3.92
N TYR A 89 -2.85 -3.95 4.91
CA TYR A 89 -1.95 -3.46 5.95
C TYR A 89 -0.52 -3.82 5.56
N TYR A 90 0.36 -2.83 5.62
CA TYR A 90 1.78 -2.99 5.29
C TYR A 90 2.65 -2.42 6.40
N TYR A 91 3.71 -3.16 6.71
CA TYR A 91 4.77 -2.70 7.61
C TYR A 91 6.12 -3.10 7.05
N ILE A 92 7.12 -2.23 7.22
CA ILE A 92 8.52 -2.58 6.90
C ILE A 92 9.35 -2.40 8.16
N TYR A 93 10.16 -3.40 8.50
CA TYR A 93 11.08 -3.37 9.62
C TYR A 93 12.50 -3.66 9.18
N SER A 94 13.45 -2.88 9.69
CA SER A 94 14.85 -3.32 9.80
C SER A 94 15.04 -4.09 11.10
N ALA A 95 15.94 -5.05 11.13
CA ALA A 95 16.29 -5.82 12.32
C ALA A 95 17.79 -5.87 12.60
N ILE A 96 18.54 -4.93 12.01
CA ILE A 96 19.99 -4.81 12.16
C ILE A 96 20.39 -4.88 13.64
N ASN A 97 21.44 -5.65 13.92
CA ASN A 97 21.96 -5.89 15.27
C ASN A 97 20.92 -6.47 16.25
N ASN A 98 19.95 -7.25 15.75
CA ASN A 98 18.86 -7.82 16.54
C ASN A 98 17.92 -6.77 17.18
N ILE A 99 17.84 -5.56 16.61
CA ILE A 99 16.98 -4.48 17.11
C ILE A 99 15.90 -4.16 16.06
N PRO A 100 14.67 -4.71 16.19
CA PRO A 100 13.59 -4.41 15.28
C PRO A 100 13.23 -2.92 15.32
N LYS A 101 13.24 -2.27 14.16
CA LYS A 101 12.90 -0.86 13.98
C LYS A 101 11.89 -0.71 12.84
N LEU A 102 10.74 -0.12 13.14
CA LEU A 102 9.71 0.20 12.15
C LEU A 102 10.22 1.30 11.20
N LEU A 103 10.20 1.01 9.90
CA LEU A 103 10.60 1.91 8.82
C LEU A 103 9.39 2.47 8.05
N PHE A 104 8.34 1.65 7.88
CA PHE A 104 7.11 2.02 7.17
C PHE A 104 5.88 1.48 7.89
N ASP A 105 4.83 2.29 7.99
CA ASP A 105 3.51 1.94 8.52
C ASP A 105 2.43 2.45 7.54
N TYR A 106 1.62 1.54 7.03
CA TYR A 106 0.57 1.86 6.06
C TYR A 106 -0.41 2.93 6.56
N ASN A 107 -0.72 2.95 7.85
CA ASN A 107 -1.69 3.90 8.39
C ASN A 107 -1.09 5.30 8.45
N ILE A 108 0.20 5.42 8.82
CA ILE A 108 0.93 6.69 8.76
C ILE A 108 0.95 7.21 7.32
N PHE A 109 1.21 6.34 6.33
CA PHE A 109 1.16 6.72 4.92
C PHE A 109 -0.23 7.24 4.50
N ASN A 110 -1.30 6.48 4.81
CA ASN A 110 -2.69 6.87 4.49
C ASN A 110 -3.14 8.15 5.22
N GLU A 111 -2.58 8.42 6.40
CA GLU A 111 -2.83 9.66 7.16
C GLU A 111 -2.05 10.85 6.61
N THR A 112 -0.85 10.61 6.11
CA THR A 112 0.03 11.65 5.55
C THR A 112 -0.49 12.14 4.20
N TYR A 113 -0.86 11.24 3.29
CA TYR A 113 -1.29 11.59 1.94
C TYR A 113 -2.81 11.62 1.85
N LYS A 114 -3.37 12.83 1.88
CA LYS A 114 -4.81 13.08 1.80
C LYS A 114 -5.20 13.60 0.43
N TYR A 115 -6.35 13.14 -0.06
CA TYR A 115 -6.82 13.46 -1.38
C TYR A 115 -8.26 13.97 -1.39
N LYS A 116 -8.57 14.79 -2.39
CA LYS A 116 -9.95 15.11 -2.79
C LYS A 116 -10.19 14.63 -4.22
N VAL A 117 -11.38 14.11 -4.47
CA VAL A 117 -11.85 13.73 -5.80
C VAL A 117 -13.10 14.54 -6.07
N ILE A 118 -13.05 15.46 -7.03
CA ILE A 118 -14.10 16.45 -7.27
C ILE A 118 -14.51 16.37 -8.72
N TYR A 119 -15.77 16.04 -8.97
CA TYR A 119 -16.30 16.08 -10.32
C TYR A 119 -16.38 17.54 -10.80
N LYS A 120 -16.09 17.74 -12.07
CA LYS A 120 -16.15 19.02 -12.77
C LYS A 120 -17.00 18.88 -14.01
N ASP A 121 -17.46 20.03 -14.51
CA ASP A 121 -18.13 20.13 -15.80
C ASP A 121 -17.28 19.53 -16.92
N PHE A 122 -17.95 19.18 -18.02
CA PHE A 122 -17.35 18.63 -19.23
C PHE A 122 -16.58 17.32 -18.99
N TYR A 123 -17.20 16.44 -18.19
CA TYR A 123 -16.75 15.06 -17.95
C TYR A 123 -15.33 14.96 -17.36
N LYS A 124 -14.93 15.95 -16.55
CA LYS A 124 -13.65 15.95 -15.88
C LYS A 124 -13.79 15.62 -14.40
N VAL A 125 -12.78 14.98 -13.84
CA VAL A 125 -12.66 14.76 -12.40
C VAL A 125 -11.29 15.25 -11.95
N ASP A 126 -11.29 16.20 -11.03
CA ASP A 126 -10.09 16.67 -10.35
C ASP A 126 -9.73 15.68 -9.24
N VAL A 127 -8.49 15.19 -9.25
CA VAL A 127 -7.92 14.41 -8.14
C VAL A 127 -6.77 15.21 -7.56
N ILE A 128 -6.93 15.65 -6.31
CA ILE A 128 -6.02 16.62 -5.69
C ILE A 128 -5.36 15.96 -4.49
N ASN A 129 -4.04 15.79 -4.55
CA ASN A 129 -3.21 15.51 -3.38
C ASN A 129 -3.08 16.81 -2.58
N ILE A 130 -3.76 16.87 -1.43
CA ILE A 130 -3.81 18.06 -0.58
C ILE A 130 -2.45 18.29 0.10
N THR A 131 -1.78 17.21 0.45
CA THR A 131 -0.50 17.22 1.17
C THR A 131 0.59 17.85 0.32
N ASP A 132 0.73 17.39 -0.93
CA ASP A 132 1.80 17.84 -1.84
C ASP A 132 1.34 18.96 -2.78
N LYS A 133 0.07 19.35 -2.72
CA LYS A 133 -0.57 20.37 -3.58
C LYS A 133 -0.45 20.04 -5.07
N ILE A 134 -0.59 18.76 -5.41
CA ILE A 134 -0.57 18.27 -6.79
C ILE A 134 -2.00 17.99 -7.23
N LYS A 135 -2.32 18.40 -8.47
CA LYS A 135 -3.64 18.17 -9.08
C LYS A 135 -3.48 17.35 -10.36
N TYR A 136 -4.31 16.33 -10.48
CA TYR A 136 -4.51 15.53 -11.68
C TYR A 136 -5.93 15.75 -12.20
N ILE A 137 -6.12 15.59 -13.51
CA ILE A 137 -7.43 15.69 -14.16
C ILE A 137 -7.66 14.39 -14.92
N ILE A 138 -8.72 13.68 -14.57
CA ILE A 138 -9.19 12.49 -15.29
C ILE A 138 -10.32 12.92 -16.22
N ASP A 139 -10.24 12.53 -17.48
CA ASP A 139 -11.36 12.59 -18.41
C ASP A 139 -12.16 11.29 -18.28
N ILE A 140 -13.43 11.39 -17.90
CA ILE A 140 -14.33 10.25 -17.71
C ILE A 140 -15.30 10.04 -18.87
N SER A 141 -15.10 10.68 -20.03
CA SER A 141 -15.93 10.48 -21.22
C SER A 141 -16.00 9.01 -21.65
N TYR A 142 -15.01 8.19 -21.29
CA TYR A 142 -14.99 6.75 -21.55
C TYR A 142 -16.04 5.94 -20.75
N LYS A 143 -16.69 6.52 -19.73
CA LYS A 143 -17.69 5.83 -18.88
C LYS A 143 -19.02 5.53 -19.59
N GLY A 144 -19.24 6.09 -20.77
CA GLY A 144 -20.44 5.88 -21.57
C GLY A 144 -21.60 6.80 -21.20
N GLN A 145 -22.51 7.00 -22.15
CA GLN A 145 -23.55 8.03 -22.04
C GLN A 145 -24.54 7.78 -20.91
N GLU A 146 -24.85 6.52 -20.59
CA GLU A 146 -25.77 6.17 -19.49
C GLU A 146 -25.24 6.71 -18.15
N TYR A 147 -24.00 6.38 -17.79
CA TYR A 147 -23.33 6.89 -16.60
C TYR A 147 -23.22 8.42 -16.61
N LEU A 148 -22.79 9.01 -17.73
CA LEU A 148 -22.61 10.46 -17.82
C LEU A 148 -23.93 11.22 -17.72
N ASN A 149 -25.02 10.67 -18.26
CA ASN A 149 -26.35 11.27 -18.18
C ASN A 149 -26.91 11.28 -16.76
N GLU A 150 -26.45 10.42 -15.86
CA GLU A 150 -26.85 10.50 -14.45
C GLU A 150 -26.24 11.75 -13.78
N ILE A 151 -25.01 12.10 -14.14
CA ILE A 151 -24.19 13.13 -13.49
C ILE A 151 -24.34 14.51 -14.15
N TYR A 152 -24.48 14.54 -15.47
CA TYR A 152 -24.39 15.75 -16.28
C TYR A 152 -25.69 16.06 -17.04
N ASP A 153 -25.95 17.33 -17.27
CA ASP A 153 -26.98 17.79 -18.20
C ASP A 153 -26.55 17.61 -19.67
N SER A 154 -27.44 17.95 -20.60
CA SER A 154 -27.18 17.83 -22.04
C SER A 154 -26.06 18.74 -22.56
N ASN A 155 -25.63 19.74 -21.79
CA ASN A 155 -24.52 20.64 -22.13
C ASN A 155 -23.20 20.17 -21.49
N GLY A 156 -23.20 19.04 -20.79
CA GLY A 156 -22.04 18.54 -20.05
C GLY A 156 -21.80 19.25 -18.72
N LYS A 157 -22.75 20.02 -18.20
CA LYS A 157 -22.65 20.67 -16.90
C LYS A 157 -23.12 19.74 -15.79
N LEU A 158 -22.46 19.76 -14.64
CA LEU A 158 -22.89 18.99 -13.48
C LEU A 158 -24.30 19.40 -13.05
N LYS A 159 -25.14 18.41 -12.79
CA LYS A 159 -26.49 18.62 -12.21
C LYS A 159 -26.42 19.06 -10.75
N SER A 160 -25.42 18.61 -10.03
CA SER A 160 -25.11 18.97 -8.64
C SER A 160 -23.63 18.73 -8.35
N GLU A 161 -23.13 19.28 -7.24
CA GLU A 161 -21.78 18.98 -6.78
C GLU A 161 -21.64 17.51 -6.39
N ILE A 162 -20.54 16.87 -6.80
CA ILE A 162 -20.25 15.46 -6.52
C ILE A 162 -18.78 15.34 -6.11
N GLU A 163 -18.55 14.63 -5.01
CA GLU A 163 -17.23 14.24 -4.56
C GLU A 163 -17.10 12.71 -4.61
N GLY A 164 -15.94 12.25 -5.03
CA GLY A 164 -15.49 10.88 -4.84
C GLY A 164 -14.52 10.81 -3.66
N PHE A 165 -13.75 9.72 -3.60
CA PHE A 165 -12.75 9.53 -2.55
C PHE A 165 -11.59 8.67 -3.02
N VAL A 166 -10.46 8.79 -2.33
CA VAL A 166 -9.32 7.89 -2.52
C VAL A 166 -9.28 6.90 -1.38
N ASN A 167 -9.23 5.63 -1.73
CA ASN A 167 -9.17 4.53 -0.77
C ASN A 167 -7.81 4.46 -0.06
N PRO A 168 -7.76 3.80 1.11
CA PRO A 168 -6.51 3.33 1.71
C PRO A 168 -5.67 2.50 0.72
N LEU A 169 -4.39 2.32 1.06
CA LEU A 169 -3.48 1.41 0.34
C LEU A 169 -4.15 0.05 0.06
N SER A 170 -4.17 -0.29 -1.23
CA SER A 170 -4.66 -1.56 -1.76
C SER A 170 -3.53 -2.44 -2.30
N GLY A 171 -2.33 -1.86 -2.47
CA GLY A 171 -1.14 -2.52 -2.98
C GLY A 171 0.09 -1.75 -2.54
N LEU A 172 1.17 -2.45 -2.18
CA LEU A 172 2.49 -1.88 -1.95
C LEU A 172 3.51 -2.87 -2.49
N TYR A 173 4.12 -2.53 -3.62
CA TYR A 173 4.94 -3.46 -4.38
C TYR A 173 6.41 -3.06 -4.32
N PRO A 174 7.30 -3.95 -3.87
CA PRO A 174 8.73 -3.71 -3.92
C PRO A 174 9.23 -3.83 -5.38
N ILE A 175 9.90 -2.80 -5.87
CA ILE A 175 10.43 -2.74 -7.24
C ILE A 175 11.82 -2.14 -7.18
N ASP A 176 12.77 -2.78 -7.84
CA ASP A 176 14.11 -2.26 -8.10
C ASP A 176 14.07 -1.65 -9.50
N PHE A 177 13.94 -0.32 -9.58
CA PHE A 177 13.68 0.36 -10.86
C PHE A 177 14.92 0.47 -11.75
N ASP A 178 16.10 0.61 -11.16
CA ASP A 178 17.37 0.83 -11.86
C ASP A 178 18.32 -0.37 -11.83
N LEU A 179 17.89 -1.47 -11.21
CA LEU A 179 18.60 -2.75 -11.10
C LEU A 179 19.88 -2.67 -10.25
N ASP A 180 19.92 -1.76 -9.28
CA ASP A 180 21.06 -1.59 -8.37
C ASP A 180 21.01 -2.53 -7.15
N GLY A 181 19.90 -3.26 -6.97
CA GLY A 181 19.66 -4.19 -5.86
C GLY A 181 18.99 -3.57 -4.63
N ILE A 182 18.77 -2.26 -4.63
CA ILE A 182 17.99 -1.50 -3.66
C ILE A 182 16.55 -1.44 -4.17
N TYR A 183 15.59 -1.72 -3.29
CA TYR A 183 14.19 -1.77 -3.69
C TYR A 183 13.47 -0.49 -3.27
N GLU A 184 12.84 0.19 -4.22
CA GLU A 184 11.78 1.16 -3.98
C GLU A 184 10.44 0.46 -3.72
N LEU A 185 9.41 1.26 -3.43
CA LEU A 185 8.03 0.80 -3.31
C LEU A 185 7.14 1.57 -4.28
N ILE A 186 6.19 0.89 -4.92
CA ILE A 186 5.02 1.55 -5.52
C ILE A 186 3.78 1.24 -4.69
N GLY A 187 3.21 2.28 -4.08
CA GLY A 187 1.92 2.24 -3.39
C GLY A 187 0.75 2.51 -4.33
N TYR A 188 -0.33 1.73 -4.21
CA TYR A 188 -1.55 1.84 -5.01
C TYR A 188 -2.75 2.21 -4.14
N GLN A 189 -3.39 3.34 -4.45
CA GLN A 189 -4.64 3.78 -3.83
C GLN A 189 -5.70 4.00 -4.90
N ARG A 190 -6.83 3.30 -4.78
CA ARG A 190 -7.93 3.41 -5.75
C ARG A 190 -8.60 4.79 -5.63
N ILE A 191 -8.88 5.40 -6.77
CA ILE A 191 -9.73 6.59 -6.91
C ILE A 191 -11.15 6.09 -7.18
N ALA A 192 -12.04 6.26 -6.22
CA ALA A 192 -13.45 5.89 -6.33
C ALA A 192 -14.31 7.11 -6.65
N GLY A 193 -15.29 6.90 -7.53
CA GLY A 193 -16.28 7.87 -7.95
C GLY A 193 -17.51 7.89 -7.04
N LEU A 194 -18.68 7.64 -7.63
CA LEU A 194 -19.97 7.74 -6.93
C LEU A 194 -20.13 6.74 -5.77
N TYR A 195 -19.44 5.61 -5.85
CA TYR A 195 -19.40 4.56 -4.84
C TYR A 195 -18.09 3.77 -4.97
N ASN A 196 -17.76 2.95 -3.97
CA ASN A 196 -16.44 2.31 -3.88
C ASN A 196 -16.07 1.42 -5.10
N ALA A 197 -17.07 0.76 -5.71
CA ALA A 197 -16.87 -0.08 -6.89
C ALA A 197 -16.77 0.73 -8.20
N ASP A 198 -17.17 2.01 -8.22
CA ASP A 198 -17.00 2.92 -9.35
C ASP A 198 -15.55 3.41 -9.42
N SER A 199 -14.67 2.58 -9.97
CA SER A 199 -13.26 2.91 -10.11
C SER A 199 -13.03 3.95 -11.21
N LEU A 200 -12.37 5.05 -10.88
CA LEU A 200 -11.90 6.06 -11.83
C LEU A 200 -10.43 5.87 -12.21
N GLY A 201 -9.69 5.07 -11.43
CA GLY A 201 -8.27 4.83 -11.60
C GLY A 201 -7.56 4.58 -10.29
N TYR A 202 -6.24 4.75 -10.29
CA TYR A 202 -5.38 4.58 -9.13
C TYR A 202 -4.37 5.72 -9.04
N ILE A 203 -4.17 6.21 -7.82
CA ILE A 203 -2.96 6.95 -7.49
C ILE A 203 -1.86 5.91 -7.28
N GLN A 204 -0.77 6.07 -8.02
CA GLN A 204 0.45 5.30 -7.89
C GLN A 204 1.52 6.22 -7.30
N THR A 205 2.00 5.89 -6.11
CA THR A 205 3.00 6.69 -5.39
C THR A 205 4.29 5.89 -5.28
N GLY A 206 5.36 6.35 -5.92
CA GLY A 206 6.69 5.77 -5.76
C GLY A 206 7.39 6.33 -4.53
N LEU A 207 7.92 5.44 -3.71
CA LEU A 207 8.61 5.74 -2.47
C LEU A 207 10.03 5.16 -2.51
N GLN A 208 11.01 5.95 -2.11
CA GLN A 208 12.40 5.52 -1.97
C GLN A 208 12.90 5.85 -0.56
N TRP A 209 13.84 5.07 -0.04
CA TRP A 209 14.43 5.34 1.27
C TRP A 209 15.39 6.52 1.19
N SER A 210 15.20 7.54 2.03
CA SER A 210 16.08 8.74 2.09
C SER A 210 17.20 8.64 3.11
N GLY A 211 17.41 7.46 3.71
CA GLY A 211 18.30 7.26 4.86
C GLY A 211 17.61 7.39 6.22
N LYS A 212 16.40 8.00 6.26
CA LYS A 212 15.63 8.19 7.51
C LYS A 212 14.19 7.70 7.44
N LYS A 213 13.54 7.86 6.28
CA LYS A 213 12.16 7.47 6.02
C LYS A 213 12.00 7.17 4.53
N PHE A 214 10.88 6.56 4.17
CA PHE A 214 10.42 6.51 2.79
C PHE A 214 9.88 7.88 2.38
N ASP A 215 10.50 8.48 1.37
CA ASP A 215 10.07 9.74 0.77
C ASP A 215 9.50 9.49 -0.64
N VAL A 216 8.51 10.29 -1.02
CA VAL A 216 7.91 10.23 -2.36
C VAL A 216 8.89 10.81 -3.37
N PHE A 217 9.23 10.03 -4.39
CA PHE A 217 10.07 10.52 -5.50
C PHE A 217 9.24 10.79 -6.76
N ASN A 218 8.12 10.09 -6.95
CA ASN A 218 7.16 10.36 -8.00
C ASN A 218 5.73 9.94 -7.61
N GLN A 219 4.76 10.52 -8.32
CA GLN A 219 3.36 10.13 -8.21
C GLN A 219 2.67 10.28 -9.57
N TYR A 220 1.82 9.31 -9.89
CA TYR A 220 1.03 9.28 -11.12
C TYR A 220 -0.42 8.92 -10.83
N VAL A 221 -1.29 9.24 -11.79
CA VAL A 221 -2.64 8.69 -11.86
C VAL A 221 -2.71 7.73 -13.04
N ALA A 222 -2.96 6.46 -12.73
CA ALA A 222 -3.20 5.41 -13.72
C ALA A 222 -4.70 5.22 -13.93
N ILE A 223 -5.12 5.24 -15.20
CA ILE A 223 -6.52 5.04 -15.60
C ILE A 223 -6.61 3.82 -16.52
N ASN A 224 -7.78 3.17 -16.54
CA ASN A 224 -8.02 2.07 -17.46
C ASN A 224 -8.03 2.56 -18.91
N GLY A 225 -7.55 1.74 -19.83
CA GLY A 225 -7.78 1.95 -21.26
C GLY A 225 -9.27 1.84 -21.60
N ALA A 226 -9.67 2.49 -22.68
CA ALA A 226 -11.02 2.44 -23.21
C ALA A 226 -10.99 2.03 -24.69
N ASN A 227 -12.02 1.30 -25.13
CA ASN A 227 -12.22 1.03 -26.56
C ASN A 227 -12.55 2.33 -27.30
N ILE A 228 -12.10 2.42 -28.55
CA ILE A 228 -12.39 3.52 -29.47
C ILE A 228 -13.68 3.23 -30.23
#